data_AF-A0A2N3AQG6-F1
#
_entry.id   AF-A0A2N3AQG6-F1
#
_cell.length_a   1.000
_cell.length_b   1.000
_cell.length_c   1.000
_cell.angle_alpha   90.00
_cell.angle_beta   90.00
_cell.angle_gamma   90.00
#
_symmetry.space_group_name_H-M   'P 1'
#
loop_
_entity.id
_entity.type
_entity.pdbx_description
1 polymer ?
#
loop_
_entity_poly.entity_id
_entity_poly.type
_entity_poly.pdbx_seq_one_letter_code
_entity_poly.pdbx_strand_id
1 'polypeptide(L)'
;MASNAAPFERLALVASDVPRAQEAFAALLPQHDWVPLEEADAVVVLGGDGFMLQTLHAMIDAGRVIPAYGMNLGSVGFLMNRFDKRAAIAARVAKARRWTIA
;
A
#
# COMPACT_ATOMS: atom_id res chain seq x y z
N MET A 1 3.63 27.41 11.95
CA MET A 1 2.64 27.06 10.90
C MET A 1 3.06 25.72 10.33
N ALA A 2 2.48 24.62 10.84
CA ALA A 2 2.76 23.29 10.30
C ALA A 2 1.87 23.09 9.07
N SER A 3 2.47 22.86 7.91
CA SER A 3 1.76 22.59 6.66
C SER A 3 0.87 21.36 6.83
N ASN A 4 -0.43 21.55 6.67
CA ASN A 4 -1.43 20.50 6.57
C ASN A 4 -1.33 19.79 5.21
N ALA A 5 -0.16 19.23 4.90
CA ALA A 5 0.02 18.37 3.74
C ALA A 5 -0.64 17.02 4.04
N ALA A 6 -1.35 16.45 3.07
CA ALA A 6 -1.91 15.11 3.23
C ALA A 6 -0.77 14.14 3.61
N PRO A 7 -0.93 13.26 4.61
CA PRO A 7 0.21 12.60 5.24
C PRO A 7 0.99 11.63 4.33
N PHE A 8 0.52 11.36 3.11
CA PHE A 8 1.11 10.42 2.16
C PHE A 8 0.96 10.92 0.72
N GLU A 9 1.85 11.79 0.26
CA GLU A 9 1.84 12.30 -1.13
C GLU A 9 2.59 11.37 -2.08
N ARG A 10 3.74 10.82 -1.66
CA ARG A 10 4.53 9.89 -2.46
C ARG A 10 4.18 8.46 -2.09
N LEU A 11 3.63 7.72 -3.04
CA LEU A 11 3.19 6.35 -2.81
C LEU A 11 4.00 5.38 -3.67
N ALA A 12 4.40 4.26 -3.08
CA ALA A 12 4.88 3.10 -3.83
C ALA A 12 3.75 2.11 -4.06
N LEU A 13 3.84 1.34 -5.13
CA LEU A 13 2.92 0.24 -5.43
C LEU A 13 3.72 -1.05 -5.57
N VAL A 14 3.35 -2.08 -4.81
CA VAL A 14 3.93 -3.42 -4.93
C VAL A 14 2.80 -4.46 -5.05
N ALA A 15 3.04 -5.49 -5.84
CA ALA A 15 2.08 -6.57 -6.07
C ALA A 15 2.76 -7.93 -6.05
N SER A 16 2.07 -8.94 -5.53
CA SER A 16 2.53 -10.32 -5.65
C SER A 16 2.30 -10.87 -7.06
N ASP A 17 2.97 -11.97 -7.41
CA ASP A 17 2.90 -12.56 -8.76
C ASP A 17 1.56 -13.23 -9.10
N VAL A 18 0.58 -13.23 -8.19
CA VAL A 18 -0.72 -13.85 -8.45
C VAL A 18 -1.50 -13.02 -9.49
N PRO A 19 -2.20 -13.66 -10.45
CA PRO A 19 -2.84 -12.94 -11.56
C PRO A 19 -3.73 -11.77 -11.14
N ARG A 20 -4.54 -11.97 -10.10
CA ARG A 20 -5.43 -10.92 -9.58
C ARG A 20 -4.68 -9.69 -9.05
N ALA A 21 -3.51 -9.89 -8.42
CA ALA A 21 -2.67 -8.80 -7.93
C ALA A 21 -2.08 -8.00 -9.07
N GLN A 22 -1.63 -8.68 -10.13
CA GLN A 22 -1.13 -8.03 -11.33
C GLN A 22 -2.24 -7.28 -12.10
N GLU A 23 -3.45 -7.83 -12.18
CA GLU A 23 -4.62 -7.13 -12.74
C GLU A 23 -4.94 -5.85 -11.96
N ALA A 24 -4.94 -5.91 -10.62
CA ALA A 24 -5.15 -4.74 -9.78
C ALA A 24 -4.02 -3.72 -9.90
N PHE A 25 -2.78 -4.19 -10.02
CA PHE A 25 -1.60 -3.35 -10.24
C PHE A 25 -1.78 -2.54 -11.53
N ALA A 26 -2.09 -3.20 -12.64
CA ALA A 26 -2.33 -2.56 -13.93
C ALA A 26 -3.49 -1.54 -13.87
N ALA A 27 -4.54 -1.85 -13.09
CA ALA A 27 -5.68 -0.94 -12.92
C ALA A 27 -5.37 0.30 -12.06
N LEU A 28 -4.41 0.20 -11.13
CA LEU A 28 -4.01 1.27 -10.23
C LEU A 28 -2.84 2.10 -10.76
N LEU A 29 -1.99 1.51 -11.60
CA LEU A 29 -0.84 2.17 -12.19
C LEU A 29 -1.16 3.55 -12.80
N PRO A 30 -2.25 3.75 -13.57
CA PRO A 30 -2.59 5.07 -14.14
C PRO A 30 -3.27 6.04 -13.16
N GLN A 31 -3.56 5.64 -11.91
CA GLN A 31 -4.34 6.45 -10.97
C GLN A 31 -3.50 7.38 -10.08
N HIS A 32 -2.18 7.19 -10.05
CA HIS A 32 -1.28 7.94 -9.18
C HIS A 32 0.13 7.94 -9.77
N ASP A 33 0.93 8.98 -9.49
CA ASP A 33 2.35 8.99 -9.82
C ASP A 33 3.12 8.20 -8.75
N TRP A 34 3.44 6.95 -9.08
CA TRP A 34 4.11 6.03 -8.16
C TRP A 34 5.61 6.26 -8.13
N VAL A 35 6.19 6.22 -6.93
CA VAL A 35 7.64 6.35 -6.73
C VAL A 35 8.25 5.02 -6.26
N PRO A 36 9.58 4.84 -6.42
CA PRO A 36 10.30 3.73 -5.80
C PRO A 36 10.06 3.66 -4.28
N LEU A 37 10.12 2.45 -3.71
CA LEU A 37 9.84 2.22 -2.28
C LEU A 37 10.71 3.07 -1.35
N GLU A 38 11.97 3.28 -1.74
CA GLU A 38 12.96 4.11 -1.05
C GLU A 38 12.62 5.60 -0.98
N GLU A 39 11.80 6.11 -1.90
CA GLU A 39 11.33 7.49 -1.95
C GLU A 39 9.92 7.68 -1.37
N ALA A 40 9.18 6.58 -1.18
CA ALA A 40 7.78 6.61 -0.81
C ALA A 40 7.54 6.97 0.65
N ASP A 41 6.48 7.73 0.93
CA ASP A 41 5.99 8.02 2.28
C ASP A 41 5.07 6.90 2.81
N ALA A 42 4.46 6.14 1.90
CA ALA A 42 3.72 4.91 2.19
C ALA A 42 3.73 3.96 0.98
N VAL A 43 3.50 2.67 1.22
CA VAL A 43 3.40 1.66 0.16
C VAL A 43 2.01 1.02 0.11
N VAL A 44 1.45 0.91 -1.08
CA VAL A 44 0.24 0.12 -1.36
C VAL A 44 0.66 -1.29 -1.73
N VAL A 45 0.17 -2.28 -0.98
CA VAL A 45 0.54 -3.69 -1.15
C VAL A 45 -0.65 -4.47 -1.70
N LEU A 46 -0.51 -5.05 -2.90
CA LEU A 46 -1.54 -5.84 -3.57
C LEU A 46 -1.22 -7.33 -3.45
N GLY A 47 -2.08 -8.08 -2.75
CA GLY A 47 -1.82 -9.51 -2.53
C GLY A 47 -2.64 -10.07 -1.38
N GLY A 48 -2.02 -10.98 -0.61
CA GLY A 48 -2.55 -11.54 0.63
C GLY A 48 -1.63 -11.22 1.83
N ASP A 49 -2.02 -11.68 3.02
CA ASP A 49 -1.31 -11.40 4.28
C ASP A 49 0.17 -11.85 4.24
N GLY A 50 0.47 -13.00 3.62
CA GLY A 50 1.85 -13.49 3.47
C GLY A 50 2.76 -12.53 2.68
N PHE A 51 2.23 -11.95 1.60
CA PHE A 51 2.98 -10.97 0.81
C PHE A 51 3.15 -9.64 1.56
N MET A 52 2.15 -9.22 2.32
CA MET A 52 2.24 -8.07 3.21
C MET A 52 3.34 -8.24 4.25
N LEU A 53 3.42 -9.39 4.91
CA LEU A 53 4.47 -9.70 5.88
C LEU A 53 5.86 -9.74 5.23
N GLN A 54 5.99 -10.35 4.05
CA GLN A 54 7.24 -10.33 3.29
C GLN A 54 7.69 -8.92 2.94
N THR A 55 6.75 -8.06 2.54
CA THR A 55 7.05 -6.65 2.23
C THR A 55 7.52 -5.90 3.48
N LEU A 56 6.86 -6.11 4.62
CA LEU A 56 7.27 -5.51 5.90
C LEU A 56 8.64 -6.01 6.37
N HIS A 57 8.91 -7.32 6.25
CA HIS A 57 10.22 -7.89 6.58
C HIS A 57 11.32 -7.30 5.69
N ALA A 58 11.09 -7.17 4.38
CA ALA A 58 12.06 -6.55 3.47
C ALA A 58 12.35 -5.09 3.86
N MET A 59 11.35 -4.34 4.31
CA MET A 59 11.54 -2.97 4.83
C MET A 59 12.35 -2.94 6.14
N ILE A 60 12.16 -3.92 7.02
CA ILE A 60 12.93 -4.06 8.26
C ILE A 60 14.39 -4.37 7.92
N ASP A 61 14.64 -5.32 7.02
CA ASP A 61 15.99 -5.71 6.59
C ASP A 61 16.72 -4.53 5.91
N ALA A 62 15.99 -3.69 5.18
CA ALA A 62 16.51 -2.47 4.57
C ALA A 62 16.69 -1.30 5.56
N GLY A 63 16.30 -1.45 6.83
CA GLY A 63 16.41 -0.42 7.85
C GLY A 63 15.46 0.78 7.67
N ARG A 64 14.44 0.67 6.79
CA ARG A 64 13.48 1.73 6.48
C ARG A 64 12.05 1.18 6.41
N VAL A 65 11.34 1.32 7.53
CA VAL A 65 9.94 0.90 7.64
C VAL A 65 9.01 2.10 7.42
N ILE A 66 8.24 2.06 6.34
CA ILE A 66 7.17 3.02 6.04
C ILE A 66 5.80 2.37 6.22
N PRO A 67 4.73 3.15 6.42
CA PRO A 67 3.38 2.62 6.49
C PRO A 67 3.00 1.81 5.24
N ALA A 68 2.46 0.62 5.46
CA ALA A 68 1.97 -0.24 4.40
C ALA A 68 0.43 -0.29 4.42
N TYR A 69 -0.17 -0.09 3.25
CA TYR A 69 -1.61 -0.18 3.03
C TYR A 69 -1.92 -1.42 2.18
N GLY A 70 -2.33 -2.50 2.85
CA GLY A 70 -2.69 -3.75 2.17
C GLY A 70 -4.06 -3.66 1.50
N MET A 71 -4.17 -4.17 0.27
CA MET A 71 -5.44 -4.46 -0.40
C MET A 71 -5.58 -5.93 -0.81
N ASN A 72 -6.69 -6.54 -0.37
CA ASN A 72 -7.05 -7.92 -0.66
C ASN A 72 -7.91 -8.03 -1.92
N LEU A 73 -7.63 -9.08 -2.72
CA LEU A 73 -8.16 -9.25 -4.07
C LEU A 73 -9.02 -10.52 -4.23
N GLY A 74 -9.70 -10.94 -3.15
CA GLY A 74 -10.76 -11.94 -3.22
C GLY A 74 -10.81 -12.96 -2.07
N SER A 75 -9.89 -12.91 -1.12
CA SER A 75 -10.00 -13.66 0.15
C SER A 75 -10.23 -12.72 1.33
N VAL A 76 -10.86 -13.22 2.40
CA VAL A 76 -10.81 -12.56 3.70
C VAL A 76 -9.38 -12.69 4.19
N GLY A 77 -8.71 -11.57 4.45
CA GLY A 77 -7.41 -11.53 5.13
C GLY A 77 -7.51 -10.55 6.29
N PHE A 78 -6.72 -10.82 7.32
CA PHE A 78 -6.85 -10.14 8.60
C PHE A 78 -6.26 -8.73 8.57
N LEU A 79 -5.33 -8.46 7.65
CA LEU A 79 -4.56 -7.21 7.59
C LEU A 79 -4.93 -6.28 6.42
N MET A 80 -5.73 -6.74 5.45
CA MET A 80 -5.86 -6.03 4.17
C MET A 80 -7.27 -5.51 3.90
N ASN A 81 -7.32 -4.31 3.36
CA ASN A 81 -8.54 -3.63 2.96
C ASN A 81 -9.15 -4.31 1.72
N ARG A 82 -10.48 -4.35 1.61
CA ARG A 82 -11.10 -4.82 0.35
C ARG A 82 -10.72 -3.88 -0.79
N PHE A 83 -10.44 -4.45 -1.96
CA PHE A 83 -10.29 -3.65 -3.17
C PHE A 83 -11.65 -3.04 -3.59
N ASP A 84 -11.72 -1.71 -3.60
CA ASP A 84 -12.86 -0.95 -4.11
C ASP A 84 -12.38 -0.03 -5.24
N LYS A 85 -13.02 -0.15 -6.40
CA LYS A 85 -12.73 0.60 -7.63
C LYS A 85 -13.40 1.99 -7.67
N ARG A 86 -14.29 2.30 -6.72
CA ARG A 86 -15.11 3.53 -6.75
C ARG A 86 -14.38 4.78 -6.25
N ALA A 87 -13.28 4.61 -5.52
CA ALA A 87 -12.53 5.72 -4.93
C ALA A 87 -11.04 5.59 -5.24
N ALA A 88 -10.40 6.72 -5.56
CA ALA A 88 -8.97 6.79 -5.84
C ALA A 88 -8.14 6.30 -4.65
N ILE A 89 -7.08 5.52 -4.94
CA ILE A 89 -6.23 4.90 -3.92
C ILE A 89 -5.57 5.92 -2.99
N ALA A 90 -5.09 7.05 -3.53
CA ALA A 90 -4.49 8.13 -2.74
C ALA A 90 -5.46 8.70 -1.69
N ALA A 91 -6.73 8.91 -2.07
CA ALA A 91 -7.76 9.39 -1.16
C ALA A 91 -8.10 8.37 -0.06
N ARG A 92 -7.98 7.06 -0.35
CA ARG A 92 -8.20 5.99 0.62
C ARG A 92 -7.03 5.91 1.61
N VAL A 93 -5.79 5.99 1.14
CA VAL A 93 -4.59 6.00 1.97
C VAL A 93 -4.56 7.22 2.89
N ALA A 94 -4.90 8.41 2.37
CA ALA A 94 -4.96 9.63 3.17
C ALA A 94 -5.99 9.59 4.32
N LYS A 95 -7.04 8.79 4.18
CA LYS A 95 -8.09 8.59 5.21
C LYS A 95 -7.82 7.39 6.11
N ALA A 96 -6.79 6.60 5.85
CA ALA A 96 -6.52 5.38 6.60
C ALA A 96 -6.05 5.70 8.02
N ARG A 97 -6.49 4.89 8.98
CA ARG A 97 -6.03 4.99 10.37
C ARG A 97 -4.68 4.27 10.49
N ARG A 98 -3.66 4.98 10.98
CA ARG A 98 -2.37 4.38 11.33
C ARG A 98 -2.52 3.51 12.58
N TRP A 99 -1.98 2.29 12.52
CA TRP A 99 -1.84 1.42 13.67
C TRP A 99 -0.36 1.08 13.86
N THR A 100 0.14 1.21 15.08
CA THR A 100 1.51 0.80 15.46
C THR A 100 1.39 -0.34 16.45
N ILE A 101 2.11 -1.43 16.21
CA ILE A 101 2.19 -2.55 17.15
C ILE A 101 3.43 -2.30 18.01
N ALA A 102 3.24 -2.31 19.33
CA ALA A 102 4.29 -2.10 20.34
C ALA A 102 5.02 -3.40 20.67
#